data_AF-A0A6J8AKL1-F1
#
_entry.id   AF-A0A6J8AKL1-F1
#
_cell.length_a   1.000
_cell.length_b   1.000
_cell.length_c   1.000
_cell.angle_alpha   90.00
_cell.angle_beta   90.00
_cell.angle_gamma   90.00
#
_symmetry.space_group_name_H-M   'P 1'
#
loop_
_entity.id
_entity.type
_entity.pdbx_description
1 polymer ?
#
loop_
_entity_poly.entity_id
_entity_poly.type
_entity_poly.pdbx_seq_one_letter_code
_entity_poly.pdbx_strand_id
1 'polypeptide(L)'
;MLHRELLLRDPCAIGLGKITVKCTCDMIWIKLWLDRQHAVNCSYNQITCETHESFVNAALISKSDLCEDQNIEQSFMSYILLGVTIISVATGTFLCSQFKYEILLLLRKLRPKRRMDISFYYRSGNNELIEMDDKTISYDAYLSFDDNNETIRKWVVEDLIKNLESKGYKLCLPCRDFNVGMIREEEIRGVISKCKSFIVLLSDEYLKDHFANLEWKLIWNNYKHDRSKRIAIINYDIMESGYVKQRNMKAFLRLGYVMDFSNTDHQLMQEIIHKLGQPVDLQKY
;
A
#
# COMPACT_ATOMS: atom_id res chain seq x y z
N MET A 1 -24.55 -40.14 36.06
CA MET A 1 -24.62 -41.52 36.58
C MET A 1 -26.04 -42.07 36.56
N LEU A 2 -27.03 -41.36 37.13
CA LEU A 2 -28.42 -41.82 37.21
C LEU A 2 -29.09 -42.19 35.85
N HIS A 3 -28.80 -41.45 34.77
CA HIS A 3 -29.41 -41.70 33.45
C HIS A 3 -29.02 -43.05 32.83
N ARG A 4 -27.80 -43.56 33.07
CA ARG A 4 -27.34 -44.84 32.49
C ARG A 4 -28.04 -46.05 33.10
N GLU A 5 -28.36 -45.98 34.39
CA GLU A 5 -29.08 -47.06 35.07
C GLU A 5 -30.55 -47.11 34.66
N LEU A 6 -31.17 -45.95 34.42
CA LEU A 6 -32.55 -45.87 33.91
C LEU A 6 -32.67 -46.37 32.48
N LEU A 7 -31.70 -46.07 31.61
CA LEU A 7 -31.64 -46.57 30.22
C LEU A 7 -31.63 -48.11 30.09
N LEU A 8 -31.22 -48.82 31.14
CA LEU A 8 -31.17 -50.28 31.18
C LEU A 8 -32.44 -50.91 31.78
N ARG A 9 -33.34 -50.10 32.34
CA ARG A 9 -34.58 -50.56 32.97
C ARG A 9 -35.79 -50.25 32.09
N ASP A 10 -36.78 -51.13 32.16
CA ASP A 10 -38.05 -51.00 31.44
C ASP A 10 -38.83 -49.75 31.94
N PRO A 11 -39.23 -48.83 31.04
CA PRO A 11 -40.02 -47.66 31.38
C PRO A 11 -41.34 -47.95 32.10
N CYS A 12 -41.94 -49.12 31.89
CA CYS A 12 -43.21 -49.50 32.46
C CYS A 12 -43.07 -50.16 33.85
N ALA A 13 -41.86 -50.59 34.21
CA ALA A 13 -41.54 -51.16 35.51
C ALA A 13 -41.20 -50.11 36.58
N ILE A 14 -41.09 -48.83 36.20
CA ILE A 14 -40.71 -47.73 37.08
C ILE A 14 -41.82 -46.67 37.07
N GLY A 15 -42.44 -46.43 38.23
CA GLY A 15 -43.41 -45.35 38.42
C GLY A 15 -42.74 -44.06 38.85
N LEU A 16 -42.46 -43.16 37.91
CA LEU A 16 -41.93 -41.82 38.14
C LEU A 16 -43.01 -40.78 38.42
N GLY A 17 -44.27 -41.09 38.09
CA GLY A 17 -45.40 -40.17 38.26
C GLY A 17 -45.37 -39.03 37.25
N LYS A 18 -45.80 -37.83 37.67
CA LYS A 18 -45.83 -36.64 36.84
C LYS A 18 -44.56 -35.82 37.05
N ILE A 19 -43.73 -35.72 36.02
CA ILE A 19 -42.47 -34.96 36.04
C ILE A 19 -42.46 -33.99 34.87
N THR A 20 -42.00 -32.77 35.12
CA THR A 20 -41.74 -31.77 34.09
C THR A 20 -40.23 -31.61 33.93
N VAL A 21 -39.73 -31.74 32.70
CA VAL A 21 -38.32 -31.60 32.34
C VAL A 21 -38.15 -30.50 31.31
N LYS A 22 -37.05 -29.74 31.38
CA LYS A 22 -36.72 -28.75 30.33
C LYS A 22 -36.27 -29.47 29.07
N CYS A 23 -36.82 -29.10 27.92
CA CYS A 23 -36.42 -29.66 26.63
C CYS A 23 -35.05 -29.11 26.21
N THR A 24 -33.97 -29.85 26.47
CA THR A 24 -32.62 -29.53 26.00
C THR A 24 -31.99 -30.74 25.31
N CYS A 25 -30.92 -30.52 24.54
CA CYS A 25 -30.15 -31.59 23.90
C CYS A 25 -29.61 -32.64 24.88
N ASP A 26 -29.44 -32.28 26.15
CA ASP A 26 -28.98 -33.23 27.19
C ASP A 26 -30.05 -34.27 27.56
N MET A 27 -31.32 -34.01 27.23
CA MET A 27 -32.47 -34.85 27.60
C MET A 27 -32.88 -35.87 26.52
N ILE A 28 -32.08 -36.02 25.45
CA ILE A 28 -32.30 -37.01 24.38
C ILE A 28 -32.51 -38.43 24.93
N TRP A 29 -31.82 -38.77 26.02
CA TRP A 29 -31.91 -40.10 26.62
C TRP A 29 -33.33 -40.43 27.11
N ILE A 30 -34.13 -39.44 27.54
CA ILE A 30 -35.52 -39.63 28.01
C ILE A 30 -36.39 -40.07 26.84
N LYS A 31 -36.27 -39.40 25.68
CA LYS A 31 -36.95 -39.82 24.45
C LYS A 31 -36.54 -41.23 24.04
N LEU A 32 -35.23 -41.51 23.98
CA LEU A 32 -34.72 -42.83 23.61
C LEU A 32 -35.15 -43.94 24.57
N TRP A 33 -35.35 -43.62 25.84
CA TRP A 33 -35.84 -44.54 26.85
C TRP A 33 -37.34 -44.83 26.67
N LEU A 34 -38.16 -43.81 26.41
CA LEU A 34 -39.59 -43.96 26.15
C LEU A 34 -39.91 -44.66 24.81
N ASP A 35 -39.08 -44.47 23.79
CA ASP A 35 -39.28 -45.04 22.43
C ASP A 35 -39.00 -46.56 22.37
N ARG A 36 -38.13 -47.11 23.22
CA ARG A 36 -37.67 -48.52 23.11
C ARG A 36 -38.77 -49.57 23.22
N GLN A 37 -39.90 -49.27 23.86
CA GLN A 37 -40.95 -50.28 24.11
C GLN A 37 -42.38 -49.75 23.95
N HIS A 38 -42.59 -48.64 23.21
CA HIS A 38 -43.91 -48.01 23.10
C HIS A 38 -44.49 -47.68 24.50
N ALA A 39 -43.69 -47.02 25.34
CA ALA A 39 -44.08 -46.62 26.69
C ALA A 39 -45.28 -45.63 26.73
N VAL A 40 -45.80 -45.23 25.57
CA VAL A 40 -47.02 -44.41 25.39
C VAL A 40 -48.22 -45.00 26.12
N ASN A 41 -48.30 -46.33 26.28
CA ASN A 41 -49.39 -47.01 26.99
C ASN A 41 -49.15 -47.24 28.49
N CYS A 42 -48.01 -46.81 29.02
CA CYS A 42 -47.67 -47.02 30.43
C CYS A 42 -48.20 -45.85 31.28
N SER A 43 -49.42 -46.05 31.80
CA SER A 43 -50.27 -45.03 32.42
C SER A 43 -49.70 -44.33 33.67
N TYR A 44 -48.57 -44.79 34.20
CA TYR A 44 -47.98 -44.27 35.45
C TYR A 44 -46.97 -43.12 35.25
N ASN A 45 -46.46 -42.90 34.02
CA ASN A 45 -45.41 -41.92 33.75
C ASN A 45 -45.91 -40.79 32.84
N GLN A 46 -46.24 -39.64 33.44
CA GLN A 46 -46.60 -38.43 32.71
C GLN A 46 -45.40 -37.49 32.65
N ILE A 47 -44.45 -37.77 31.75
CA ILE A 47 -43.27 -36.93 31.55
C ILE A 47 -43.62 -35.85 30.53
N THR A 48 -43.68 -34.61 31.01
CA THR A 48 -43.93 -33.42 30.19
C THR A 48 -42.64 -32.67 29.98
N CYS A 49 -42.44 -32.19 28.76
CA CYS A 49 -41.32 -31.41 28.34
C CYS A 49 -41.77 -29.94 28.27
N GLU A 50 -41.10 -29.08 29.04
CA GLU A 50 -41.32 -27.64 29.04
C GLU A 50 -40.54 -27.03 27.87
N THR A 51 -41.27 -26.52 26.88
CA THR A 51 -40.75 -25.72 25.76
C THR A 51 -41.07 -24.24 26.03
N HIS A 52 -40.41 -23.30 25.34
CA HIS A 52 -40.60 -21.86 25.54
C HIS A 52 -42.05 -21.36 25.45
N GLU A 53 -42.93 -22.10 24.77
CA GLU A 53 -44.33 -21.70 24.55
C GLU A 53 -45.37 -22.71 25.04
N SER A 54 -45.00 -23.95 25.40
CA SER A 54 -45.96 -24.99 25.78
C SER A 54 -45.35 -26.17 26.55
N PHE A 55 -46.23 -26.98 27.17
CA PHE A 55 -45.87 -28.26 27.79
C PHE A 55 -46.30 -29.41 26.88
N VAL A 56 -45.35 -30.13 26.29
CA VAL A 56 -45.61 -31.22 25.34
C VAL A 56 -45.21 -32.55 25.97
N ASN A 57 -45.88 -33.65 25.65
CA ASN A 57 -45.49 -34.97 26.15
C ASN A 57 -44.12 -35.36 25.57
N ALA A 58 -43.17 -35.74 26.44
CA ALA A 58 -41.80 -36.06 26.04
C ALA A 58 -41.70 -37.25 25.05
N ALA A 59 -42.70 -38.14 25.01
CA ALA A 59 -42.75 -39.23 24.05
C ALA A 59 -43.11 -38.78 22.61
N LEU A 60 -43.79 -37.64 22.45
CA LEU A 60 -44.29 -37.16 21.16
C LEU A 60 -43.32 -36.20 20.43
N ILE A 61 -42.26 -35.76 21.09
CA ILE A 61 -41.31 -34.77 20.55
C ILE A 61 -40.27 -35.47 19.67
N SER A 62 -39.95 -34.92 18.50
CA SER A 62 -38.89 -35.46 17.64
C SER A 62 -37.49 -35.15 18.18
N LYS A 63 -36.51 -35.99 17.82
CA LYS A 63 -35.09 -35.75 18.18
C LYS A 63 -34.56 -34.46 17.54
N SER A 64 -35.07 -34.10 16.35
CA SER A 64 -34.76 -32.85 15.65
C SER A 64 -35.23 -31.63 16.43
N ASP A 65 -36.39 -31.72 17.10
CA ASP A 65 -37.03 -30.57 17.75
C ASP A 65 -36.42 -30.30 19.13
N LEU A 66 -35.85 -31.32 19.78
CA LEU A 66 -35.06 -31.20 21.02
C LEU A 66 -33.73 -30.47 20.81
N CYS A 67 -33.23 -30.46 19.57
CA CYS A 67 -31.98 -29.86 19.14
C CYS A 67 -32.19 -29.07 17.85
N GLU A 68 -33.12 -28.11 17.89
CA GLU A 68 -33.22 -27.11 16.83
C GLU A 68 -32.04 -26.14 16.99
N ASP A 69 -30.98 -26.37 16.22
CA ASP A 69 -29.73 -25.62 16.25
C ASP A 69 -29.92 -24.18 15.71
N GLN A 70 -30.55 -23.31 16.50
CA GLN A 70 -30.70 -21.88 16.20
C GLN A 70 -29.35 -21.14 16.06
N ASN A 71 -28.24 -21.78 16.44
CA ASN A 71 -26.89 -21.23 16.40
C ASN A 71 -26.11 -21.50 15.08
N ILE A 72 -26.54 -22.45 14.22
CA ILE A 72 -25.78 -22.78 13.00
C ILE A 72 -25.93 -21.68 11.94
N GLU A 73 -27.13 -21.17 11.72
CA GLU A 73 -27.40 -20.12 10.72
C GLU A 73 -26.73 -18.79 11.10
N GLN A 74 -26.78 -18.40 12.38
CA GLN A 74 -26.11 -17.17 12.86
C GLN A 74 -24.59 -17.29 12.80
N SER A 75 -24.03 -18.47 13.13
CA SER A 75 -22.59 -18.72 13.03
C SER A 75 -22.12 -18.68 11.58
N PHE A 76 -22.86 -19.30 10.65
CA PHE A 76 -22.51 -19.34 9.23
C PHE A 76 -22.44 -17.95 8.59
N MET A 77 -23.43 -17.09 8.88
CA MET A 77 -23.42 -15.70 8.40
C MET A 77 -22.23 -14.89 8.94
N SER A 78 -21.86 -15.12 10.21
CA SER A 78 -20.68 -14.45 10.80
C SER A 78 -19.36 -14.87 10.13
N TYR A 79 -19.21 -16.15 9.77
CA TYR A 79 -18.03 -16.65 9.06
C TYR A 79 -17.93 -16.12 7.62
N ILE A 80 -19.06 -16.00 6.91
CA ILE A 80 -19.08 -15.39 5.58
C ILE A 80 -18.64 -13.92 5.67
N LEU A 81 -19.19 -13.16 6.62
CA LEU A 81 -18.82 -11.75 6.80
C LEU A 81 -17.32 -11.60 7.10
N LEU A 82 -16.77 -12.46 7.96
CA LEU A 82 -15.35 -12.48 8.26
C LEU A 82 -14.50 -12.85 7.03
N GLY A 83 -14.93 -13.83 6.24
CA GLY A 83 -14.26 -14.18 4.98
C GLY A 83 -14.24 -13.03 3.98
N VAL A 84 -15.38 -12.38 3.76
CA VAL A 84 -15.49 -11.22 2.83
C VAL A 84 -14.63 -10.06 3.31
N THR A 85 -14.62 -9.75 4.60
CA THR A 85 -13.79 -8.68 5.15
C THR A 85 -12.30 -8.98 4.95
N ILE A 86 -11.84 -10.21 5.21
CA ILE A 86 -10.45 -10.61 4.97
C ILE A 86 -10.08 -10.48 3.48
N ILE A 87 -10.93 -10.96 2.57
CA ILE A 87 -10.69 -10.86 1.12
C ILE A 87 -10.66 -9.39 0.68
N SER A 88 -11.56 -8.56 1.19
CA SER A 88 -11.59 -7.12 0.87
C SER A 88 -10.32 -6.39 1.34
N VAL A 89 -9.80 -6.73 2.53
CA VAL A 89 -8.56 -6.17 3.05
C VAL A 89 -7.35 -6.69 2.27
N ALA A 90 -7.31 -7.98 1.93
CA ALA A 90 -6.24 -8.57 1.14
C ALA A 90 -6.17 -7.96 -0.27
N THR A 91 -7.31 -7.81 -0.94
CA THR A 91 -7.38 -7.16 -2.26
C THR A 91 -7.02 -5.68 -2.18
N GLY A 92 -7.52 -4.95 -1.17
CA GLY A 92 -7.16 -3.55 -0.95
C GLY A 92 -5.66 -3.33 -0.71
N THR A 93 -5.05 -4.15 0.16
CA THR A 93 -3.60 -4.10 0.41
C THR A 93 -2.78 -4.46 -0.82
N PHE A 94 -3.21 -5.46 -1.60
CA PHE A 94 -2.58 -5.80 -2.86
C PHE A 94 -2.60 -4.63 -3.85
N LEU A 95 -3.76 -4.01 -4.08
CA LEU A 95 -3.87 -2.84 -4.97
C LEU A 95 -3.01 -1.67 -4.49
N CYS A 96 -3.04 -1.34 -3.20
CA CYS A 96 -2.19 -0.31 -2.61
C CYS A 96 -0.70 -0.61 -2.81
N SER A 97 -0.29 -1.87 -2.74
CA SER A 97 1.11 -2.27 -2.95
C SER A 97 1.55 -2.13 -4.42
N GLN A 98 0.64 -2.41 -5.37
CA GLN A 98 0.91 -2.29 -6.81
C GLN A 98 1.07 -0.83 -7.24
N PHE A 99 0.20 0.05 -6.73
CA PHE A 99 0.16 1.47 -7.07
C PHE A 99 0.81 2.38 -6.01
N LYS A 100 1.69 1.84 -5.17
CA LYS A 100 2.27 2.57 -4.04
C LYS A 100 3.02 3.86 -4.44
N TYR A 101 3.63 3.88 -5.63
CA TYR A 101 4.39 5.03 -6.11
C TYR A 101 3.47 6.09 -6.69
N GLU A 102 2.44 5.69 -7.43
CA GLU A 102 1.38 6.56 -7.92
C GLU A 102 0.67 7.25 -6.76
N ILE A 103 0.29 6.48 -5.72
CA ILE A 103 -0.29 7.00 -4.49
C ILE A 103 0.66 8.01 -3.83
N LEU A 104 1.95 7.69 -3.71
CA LEU A 104 2.95 8.61 -3.13
C LEU A 104 3.03 9.94 -3.89
N LEU A 105 3.06 9.89 -5.23
CA LEU A 105 3.13 11.07 -6.08
C LEU A 105 1.85 11.93 -5.97
N LEU A 106 0.68 11.30 -5.97
CA LEU A 106 -0.61 11.98 -5.77
C LEU A 106 -0.69 12.63 -4.39
N LEU A 107 -0.30 11.90 -3.32
CA LEU A 107 -0.27 12.43 -1.96
C LEU A 107 0.69 13.62 -1.83
N ARG A 108 1.82 13.62 -2.54
CA ARG A 108 2.74 14.77 -2.53
C ARG A 108 2.13 15.98 -3.22
N LYS A 109 1.41 15.80 -4.33
CA LYS A 109 0.73 16.89 -5.07
C LYS A 109 -0.43 17.49 -4.29
N LEU A 110 -1.22 16.65 -3.60
CA LEU A 110 -2.40 17.09 -2.86
C LEU A 110 -2.06 17.77 -1.52
N ARG A 111 -0.87 17.54 -0.97
CA ARG A 111 -0.48 18.16 0.29
C ARG A 111 -0.24 19.66 0.10
N PRO A 112 -0.92 20.53 0.87
CA PRO A 112 -0.71 21.96 0.76
C PRO A 112 0.75 22.29 1.08
N LYS A 113 1.35 23.10 0.21
CA LYS A 113 2.70 23.64 0.37
C LYS A 113 2.65 24.64 1.53
N ARG A 114 2.77 24.15 2.77
CA ARG A 114 2.93 25.05 3.94
C ARG A 114 4.13 25.94 3.65
N ARG A 115 3.99 27.26 3.88
CA ARG A 115 5.09 28.25 3.94
C ARG A 115 5.97 27.93 5.15
N MET A 116 6.52 26.73 5.21
CA MET A 116 7.53 26.37 6.19
C MET A 116 8.86 26.65 5.51
N ASP A 117 9.73 27.39 6.18
CA ASP A 117 11.07 27.75 5.71
C ASP A 117 11.71 26.59 4.97
N ILE A 118 12.32 26.89 3.84
CA ILE A 118 12.85 25.89 2.90
C ILE A 118 14.14 25.32 3.51
N SER A 119 14.04 24.64 4.65
CA SER A 119 15.14 23.89 5.21
C SER A 119 15.32 22.66 4.34
N PHE A 120 16.47 22.62 3.67
CA PHE A 120 16.89 21.47 2.88
C PHE A 120 17.57 20.47 3.80
N TYR A 121 17.41 19.18 3.55
CA TYR A 121 18.08 18.16 4.33
C TYR A 121 18.91 17.28 3.41
N TYR A 122 20.10 16.88 3.88
CA TYR A 122 20.88 15.83 3.23
C TYR A 122 21.06 14.67 4.19
N ARG A 123 21.29 13.48 3.62
CA ARG A 123 21.53 12.28 4.41
C ARG A 123 23.02 12.03 4.51
N SER A 124 23.54 12.03 5.73
CA SER A 124 24.95 11.71 5.99
C SER A 124 25.22 10.22 5.79
N GLY A 125 26.50 9.83 5.71
CA GLY A 125 26.94 8.44 5.61
C GLY A 125 26.40 7.54 6.74
N ASN A 126 26.07 8.13 7.89
CA ASN A 126 25.49 7.45 9.05
C ASN A 126 23.95 7.41 9.05
N ASN A 127 23.30 7.70 7.91
CA ASN A 127 21.84 7.74 7.75
C ASN A 127 21.07 8.83 8.52
N GLU A 128 21.75 9.73 9.21
CA GLU A 128 21.18 10.91 9.87
C GLU A 128 20.76 11.97 8.84
N LEU A 129 19.61 12.62 9.08
CA LEU A 129 19.14 13.78 8.31
C LEU A 129 19.73 15.03 8.92
N ILE A 130 20.58 15.72 8.17
CA ILE A 130 21.24 16.95 8.61
C ILE A 130 20.62 18.11 7.84
N GLU A 131 20.20 19.14 8.58
CA GLU A 131 19.71 20.39 8.00
C GLU A 131 20.85 21.10 7.26
N MET A 132 20.62 21.43 6.01
CA MET A 132 21.51 22.23 5.19
C MET A 132 21.26 23.68 5.54
N ASP A 133 22.30 24.37 6.00
CA ASP A 133 22.35 25.83 5.90
C ASP A 133 22.32 26.21 4.41
N ASP A 134 21.80 27.38 4.05
CA ASP A 134 21.76 27.90 2.67
C ASP A 134 23.16 27.93 2.03
N LYS A 135 24.22 27.93 2.84
CA LYS A 135 25.63 27.80 2.41
C LYS A 135 26.04 26.40 1.94
N THR A 136 25.24 25.37 2.23
CA THR A 136 25.56 23.96 1.95
C THR A 136 24.96 23.47 0.64
N ILE A 137 23.96 24.17 0.09
CA ILE A 137 23.36 23.87 -1.21
C ILE A 137 24.26 24.47 -2.27
N SER A 138 24.92 23.60 -3.01
CA SER A 138 25.86 24.01 -4.05
C SER A 138 25.19 24.21 -5.41
N TYR A 139 24.03 23.56 -5.65
CA TYR A 139 23.42 23.49 -6.97
C TYR A 139 21.89 23.56 -6.93
N ASP A 140 21.32 24.29 -7.89
CA ASP A 140 19.88 24.39 -8.13
C ASP A 140 19.29 23.11 -8.69
N ALA A 141 20.01 22.47 -9.62
CA ALA A 141 19.61 21.21 -10.20
C ALA A 141 20.80 20.33 -10.58
N TYR A 142 20.65 19.03 -10.33
CA TYR A 142 21.50 18.00 -10.92
C TYR A 142 20.88 17.52 -12.23
N LEU A 143 21.69 17.35 -13.27
CA LEU A 143 21.25 16.88 -14.57
C LEU A 143 21.71 15.43 -14.80
N SER A 144 20.74 14.53 -14.94
CA SER A 144 20.94 13.11 -15.23
C SER A 144 20.44 12.82 -16.64
N PHE A 145 21.35 12.47 -17.55
CA PHE A 145 21.08 12.22 -18.96
C PHE A 145 22.13 11.28 -19.54
N ASP A 146 21.87 10.73 -20.73
CA ASP A 146 22.87 9.95 -21.46
C ASP A 146 23.90 10.86 -22.15
N ASP A 147 25.09 10.97 -21.57
CA ASP A 147 26.20 11.78 -22.09
C ASP A 147 26.95 11.15 -23.27
N ASN A 148 26.69 9.86 -23.55
CA ASN A 148 27.30 9.17 -24.70
C ASN A 148 26.57 9.49 -26.01
N ASN A 149 25.31 9.91 -25.94
CA ASN A 149 24.55 10.31 -27.13
C ASN A 149 24.86 11.77 -27.50
N GLU A 150 25.59 11.96 -28.60
CA GLU A 150 26.02 13.28 -29.08
C GLU A 150 24.86 14.25 -29.33
N THR A 151 23.72 13.77 -29.81
CA THR A 151 22.56 14.62 -30.12
C THR A 151 21.94 15.15 -28.83
N ILE A 152 21.72 14.26 -27.85
CA ILE A 152 21.22 14.64 -26.52
C ILE A 152 22.20 15.58 -25.84
N ARG A 153 23.49 15.23 -25.84
CA ARG A 153 24.54 16.04 -25.23
C ARG A 153 24.60 17.44 -25.84
N LYS A 154 24.49 17.55 -27.17
CA LYS A 154 24.49 18.84 -27.86
C LYS A 154 23.31 19.70 -27.40
N TRP A 155 22.09 19.17 -27.43
CA TRP A 155 20.90 19.90 -26.96
C TRP A 155 21.00 20.28 -25.47
N VAL A 156 21.49 19.36 -24.63
CA VAL A 156 21.71 19.62 -23.20
C VAL A 156 22.67 20.80 -23.00
N VAL A 157 23.82 20.79 -23.67
CA VAL A 157 24.87 21.81 -23.48
C VAL A 157 24.49 23.12 -24.15
N GLU A 158 23.98 23.08 -25.38
CA GLU A 158 23.75 24.27 -26.18
C GLU A 158 22.43 24.97 -25.85
N ASP A 159 21.38 24.21 -25.52
CA ASP A 159 20.06 24.76 -25.27
C ASP A 159 19.75 24.77 -23.78
N LEU A 160 19.67 23.60 -23.14
CA LEU A 160 19.18 23.50 -21.76
C LEU A 160 20.08 24.24 -20.75
N ILE A 161 21.37 23.93 -20.74
CA ILE A 161 22.34 24.48 -19.79
C ILE A 161 22.50 25.99 -20.02
N LYS A 162 22.76 26.43 -21.25
CA LYS A 162 22.93 27.87 -21.55
C LYS A 162 21.70 28.69 -21.16
N ASN A 163 20.49 28.20 -21.42
CA ASN A 163 19.26 28.92 -21.06
C ASN A 163 19.01 28.98 -19.54
N LEU A 164 19.40 27.95 -18.79
CA LEU A 164 19.22 27.94 -17.34
C LEU A 164 20.33 28.76 -16.65
N GLU A 165 21.59 28.59 -17.03
CA GLU A 165 22.70 29.34 -16.42
C GLU A 165 22.62 30.84 -16.73
N SER A 166 22.15 31.23 -17.93
CA SER A 166 21.87 32.66 -18.25
C SER A 166 20.77 33.28 -17.38
N LYS A 167 19.92 32.46 -16.75
CA LYS A 167 18.88 32.88 -15.80
C LYS A 167 19.34 32.75 -14.33
N GLY A 168 20.62 32.46 -14.09
CA GLY A 168 21.23 32.40 -12.77
C GLY A 168 21.12 31.05 -12.05
N TYR A 169 20.69 29.98 -12.72
CA TYR A 169 20.68 28.64 -12.13
C TYR A 169 22.08 28.04 -12.09
N LYS A 170 22.46 27.43 -10.96
CA LYS A 170 23.68 26.62 -10.82
C LYS A 170 23.38 25.16 -11.08
N LEU A 171 23.81 24.65 -12.23
CA LEU A 171 23.61 23.25 -12.59
C LEU A 171 24.82 22.40 -12.24
N CYS A 172 24.58 21.15 -11.84
CA CYS A 172 25.64 20.15 -11.73
C CYS A 172 25.44 19.03 -12.74
N LEU A 173 26.48 18.70 -13.49
CA LEU A 173 26.52 17.61 -14.44
C LEU A 173 27.80 16.76 -14.28
N PRO A 174 27.68 15.43 -14.21
CA PRO A 174 28.82 14.53 -14.03
C PRO A 174 29.96 14.70 -15.03
N CYS A 175 29.65 15.00 -16.29
CA CYS A 175 30.67 15.10 -17.34
C CYS A 175 31.51 16.39 -17.28
N ARG A 176 31.08 17.40 -16.50
CA ARG A 176 31.77 18.69 -16.35
C ARG A 176 32.38 18.87 -14.96
N ASP A 177 31.66 18.47 -13.91
CA ASP A 177 31.94 18.94 -12.55
C ASP A 177 32.60 17.88 -11.65
N PHE A 178 32.81 16.66 -12.16
CA PHE A 178 33.40 15.56 -11.38
C PHE A 178 34.92 15.56 -11.48
N ASN A 179 35.59 15.24 -10.37
CA ASN A 179 37.04 15.26 -10.33
C ASN A 179 37.61 14.00 -10.95
N VAL A 180 38.56 14.18 -11.85
CA VAL A 180 39.32 13.06 -12.42
C VAL A 180 40.09 12.36 -11.30
N GLY A 181 39.93 11.04 -11.18
CA GLY A 181 40.62 10.20 -10.20
C GLY A 181 39.78 9.83 -8.97
N MET A 182 38.57 10.36 -8.82
CA MET A 182 37.64 9.95 -7.76
C MET A 182 36.73 8.79 -8.21
N ILE A 183 36.20 8.04 -7.23
CA ILE A 183 35.20 6.99 -7.50
C ILE A 183 33.90 7.68 -7.90
N ARG A 184 33.52 7.56 -9.18
CA ARG A 184 32.32 8.20 -9.75
C ARG A 184 31.07 7.97 -8.90
N GLU A 185 30.85 6.77 -8.38
CA GLU A 185 29.68 6.46 -7.55
C GLU A 185 29.61 7.28 -6.25
N GLU A 186 30.76 7.53 -5.62
CA GLU A 186 30.87 8.32 -4.40
C GLU A 186 30.62 9.81 -4.68
N GLU A 187 31.16 10.32 -5.78
CA GLU A 187 30.90 11.69 -6.23
C GLU A 187 29.43 11.90 -6.57
N ILE A 188 28.80 10.99 -7.31
CA ILE A 188 27.35 11.04 -7.59
C ILE A 188 26.56 11.15 -6.28
N ARG A 189 26.87 10.31 -5.29
CA ARG A 189 26.17 10.32 -4.00
C ARG A 189 26.37 11.63 -3.25
N GLY A 190 27.60 12.13 -3.21
CA GLY A 190 27.94 13.39 -2.54
C GLY A 190 27.23 14.59 -3.18
N VAL A 191 27.25 14.68 -4.51
CA VAL A 191 26.67 15.80 -5.26
C VAL A 191 25.14 15.78 -5.22
N ILE A 192 24.50 14.65 -5.48
CA ILE A 192 23.02 14.54 -5.51
C ILE A 192 22.41 15.02 -4.18
N SER A 193 23.06 14.69 -3.06
CA SER A 193 22.59 15.10 -1.73
C SER A 193 22.53 16.62 -1.56
N LYS A 194 23.43 17.36 -2.24
CA LYS A 194 23.58 18.82 -2.17
C LYS A 194 22.75 19.58 -3.20
N CYS A 195 21.98 18.88 -4.05
CA CYS A 195 21.19 19.51 -5.11
C CYS A 195 19.75 19.79 -4.64
N LYS A 196 19.21 20.95 -5.01
CA LYS A 196 17.82 21.35 -4.68
C LYS A 196 16.78 20.61 -5.51
N SER A 197 17.06 20.41 -6.80
CA SER A 197 16.17 19.72 -7.74
C SER A 197 16.97 18.74 -8.61
N PHE A 198 16.25 17.91 -9.36
CA PHE A 198 16.81 16.93 -10.26
C PHE A 198 16.11 17.04 -11.61
N ILE A 199 16.88 17.13 -12.69
CA ILE A 199 16.40 17.07 -14.06
C ILE A 199 16.85 15.73 -14.62
N VAL A 200 15.91 14.93 -15.13
CA VAL A 200 16.17 13.61 -15.70
C VAL A 200 15.73 13.63 -17.15
N LEU A 201 16.66 13.39 -18.07
CA LEU A 201 16.36 13.19 -19.49
C LEU A 201 16.18 11.70 -19.76
N LEU A 202 14.95 11.30 -20.08
CA LEU A 202 14.59 9.94 -20.35
C LEU A 202 14.76 9.64 -21.85
N SER A 203 15.76 8.83 -22.19
CA SER A 203 15.98 8.24 -23.51
C SER A 203 16.11 6.71 -23.41
N ASP A 204 16.03 6.00 -24.53
CA ASP A 204 16.18 4.54 -24.56
C ASP A 204 17.56 4.10 -24.02
N GLU A 205 18.63 4.81 -24.41
CA GLU A 205 19.99 4.56 -23.92
C GLU A 205 20.16 4.89 -22.43
N TYR A 206 19.48 5.95 -21.93
CA TYR A 206 19.48 6.28 -20.50
C TYR A 206 18.94 5.12 -19.65
N LEU A 207 17.94 4.38 -20.12
CA LEU A 207 17.37 3.25 -19.38
C LEU A 207 18.33 2.06 -19.26
N LYS A 208 19.30 1.96 -20.18
CA LYS A 208 20.29 0.88 -20.25
C LYS A 208 21.56 1.21 -19.47
N ASP A 209 21.87 2.50 -19.29
CA ASP A 209 23.10 2.94 -18.64
C ASP A 209 23.17 2.60 -17.13
N HIS A 210 24.33 2.13 -16.68
CA HIS A 210 24.55 1.74 -15.28
C HIS A 210 24.54 2.94 -14.35
N PHE A 211 25.19 4.05 -14.74
CA PHE A 211 25.27 5.24 -13.91
C PHE A 211 23.92 5.95 -13.84
N ALA A 212 23.18 6.05 -14.94
CA ALA A 212 21.80 6.53 -14.96
C ALA A 212 20.90 5.76 -13.99
N ASN A 213 21.03 4.43 -13.94
CA ASN A 213 20.30 3.60 -12.99
C ASN A 213 20.68 3.90 -11.52
N LEU A 214 21.96 4.16 -11.23
CA LEU A 214 22.44 4.57 -9.91
C LEU A 214 21.94 5.98 -9.54
N GLU A 215 22.08 6.94 -10.45
CA GLU A 215 21.61 8.31 -10.31
C GLU A 215 20.11 8.34 -10.03
N TRP A 216 19.30 7.63 -10.81
CA TRP A 216 17.86 7.52 -10.58
C TRP A 216 17.51 6.98 -9.19
N LYS A 217 18.20 5.92 -8.72
CA LYS A 217 17.99 5.37 -7.37
C LYS A 217 18.27 6.42 -6.29
N LEU A 218 19.35 7.18 -6.44
CA LEU A 218 19.76 8.21 -5.48
C LEU A 218 18.83 9.44 -5.52
N ILE A 219 18.47 9.91 -6.72
CA ILE A 219 17.49 10.98 -6.96
C ILE A 219 16.16 10.61 -6.31
N TRP A 220 15.64 9.42 -6.60
CA TRP A 220 14.38 8.95 -6.05
C TRP A 220 14.42 8.84 -4.53
N ASN A 221 15.52 8.35 -3.97
CA ASN A 221 15.67 8.24 -2.52
C ASN A 221 15.64 9.62 -1.84
N ASN A 222 16.38 10.60 -2.38
CA ASN A 222 16.35 11.98 -1.88
C ASN A 222 14.95 12.58 -2.01
N TYR A 223 14.30 12.44 -3.17
CA TYR A 223 12.94 12.93 -3.39
C TYR A 223 11.92 12.27 -2.45
N LYS A 224 12.01 10.96 -2.23
CA LYS A 224 11.06 10.23 -1.38
C LYS A 224 11.13 10.70 0.08
N HIS A 225 12.33 10.98 0.58
CA HIS A 225 12.56 11.31 1.98
C HIS A 225 12.53 12.81 2.28
N ASP A 226 12.99 13.64 1.35
CA ASP A 226 12.98 15.10 1.49
C ASP A 226 11.89 15.71 0.59
N ARG A 227 10.97 16.46 1.23
CA ARG A 227 9.84 17.09 0.56
C ARG A 227 10.21 18.36 -0.20
N SER A 228 11.34 18.99 0.14
CA SER A 228 11.86 20.18 -0.54
C SER A 228 12.38 19.85 -1.95
N LYS A 229 12.90 18.63 -2.12
CA LYS A 229 13.48 18.16 -3.39
C LYS A 229 12.41 18.00 -4.46
N ARG A 230 12.76 18.29 -5.71
CA ARG A 230 11.86 18.18 -6.88
C ARG A 230 12.52 17.40 -8.00
N ILE A 231 11.71 16.70 -8.78
CA ILE A 231 12.15 15.97 -9.97
C ILE A 231 11.38 16.54 -11.17
N ALA A 232 12.13 16.94 -12.19
CA ALA A 232 11.63 17.28 -13.51
C ALA A 232 12.10 16.19 -14.48
N ILE A 233 11.17 15.42 -15.05
CA ILE A 233 11.49 14.38 -16.03
C ILE A 233 11.13 14.91 -17.40
N ILE A 234 12.09 14.90 -18.32
CA ILE A 234 11.91 15.23 -19.73
C ILE A 234 11.92 13.89 -20.49
N ASN A 235 10.81 13.57 -21.14
CA ASN A 235 10.66 12.36 -21.93
C ASN A 235 11.15 12.64 -23.35
N TYR A 236 12.44 12.41 -23.59
CA TYR A 236 13.12 12.78 -24.83
C TYR A 236 12.64 11.94 -26.02
N ASP A 237 12.58 10.62 -25.84
CA ASP A 237 12.13 9.70 -26.89
C ASP A 237 10.61 9.45 -26.88
N ILE A 238 9.83 10.26 -26.14
CA ILE A 238 8.36 10.14 -26.02
C ILE A 238 7.94 8.69 -25.70
N MET A 239 8.62 8.09 -24.73
CA MET A 239 8.43 6.69 -24.37
C MET A 239 7.14 6.46 -23.59
N GLU A 240 6.46 5.35 -23.89
CA GLU A 240 5.35 4.89 -23.08
C GLU A 240 5.83 4.26 -21.77
N SER A 241 4.96 4.31 -20.75
CA SER A 241 5.22 3.68 -19.44
C SER A 241 5.50 2.17 -19.52
N GLY A 242 5.11 1.50 -20.61
CA GLY A 242 5.37 0.07 -20.87
C GLY A 242 6.86 -0.27 -20.93
N TYR A 243 7.67 0.59 -21.55
CA TYR A 243 9.10 0.38 -21.81
C TYR A 243 9.98 0.54 -20.56
N VAL A 244 9.53 1.34 -19.59
CA VAL A 244 10.28 1.62 -18.37
C VAL A 244 10.12 0.51 -17.32
N LYS A 245 11.24 -0.12 -16.95
CA LYS A 245 11.28 -1.20 -15.94
C LYS A 245 11.14 -0.68 -14.51
N GLN A 246 11.69 0.49 -14.21
CA GLN A 246 11.71 1.07 -12.87
C GLN A 246 10.29 1.55 -12.49
N ARG A 247 9.64 0.83 -11.56
CA ARG A 247 8.23 1.07 -11.17
C ARG A 247 7.95 2.51 -10.70
N ASN A 248 8.89 3.13 -10.00
CA ASN A 248 8.77 4.52 -9.55
C ASN A 248 8.80 5.52 -10.71
N MET A 249 9.66 5.31 -11.71
CA MET A 249 9.72 6.14 -12.92
C MET A 249 8.49 5.92 -13.80
N LYS A 250 8.04 4.67 -13.92
CA LYS A 250 6.79 4.30 -14.58
C LYS A 250 5.57 5.02 -14.01
N ALA A 251 5.53 5.24 -12.69
CA ALA A 251 4.47 6.01 -12.05
C ALA A 251 4.45 7.49 -12.49
N PHE A 252 5.60 8.13 -12.72
CA PHE A 252 5.64 9.48 -13.29
C PHE A 252 5.06 9.52 -14.70
N LEU A 253 5.41 8.55 -15.55
CA LEU A 253 4.88 8.44 -16.92
C LEU A 253 3.36 8.23 -16.91
N ARG A 254 2.86 7.26 -16.13
CA ARG A 254 1.42 6.95 -16.04
C ARG A 254 0.57 8.11 -15.54
N LEU A 255 1.09 8.91 -14.62
CA LEU A 255 0.39 10.07 -14.07
C LEU A 255 0.54 11.33 -14.94
N GLY A 256 1.30 11.27 -16.05
CA GLY A 256 1.57 12.44 -16.88
C GLY A 256 2.38 13.52 -16.14
N TYR A 257 3.29 13.13 -15.25
CA TYR A 257 4.14 14.05 -14.49
C TYR A 257 5.48 14.33 -15.18
N VAL A 258 5.64 13.83 -16.40
CA VAL A 258 6.77 14.06 -17.30
C VAL A 258 6.46 15.20 -18.27
N MET A 259 7.49 15.74 -18.91
CA MET A 259 7.40 16.74 -19.98
C MET A 259 7.87 16.08 -21.27
N ASP A 260 6.99 15.91 -22.24
CA ASP A 260 7.40 15.30 -23.51
C ASP A 260 8.25 16.30 -24.32
N PHE A 261 9.34 15.78 -24.86
CA PHE A 261 10.19 16.57 -25.74
C PHE A 261 9.43 16.81 -27.06
N SER A 262 9.11 18.07 -27.32
CA SER A 262 8.39 18.51 -28.52
C SER A 262 9.22 19.57 -29.24
N ASN A 263 9.01 19.71 -30.55
CA ASN A 263 9.72 20.69 -31.38
C ASN A 263 9.52 22.16 -30.95
N THR A 264 8.63 22.46 -30.00
CA THR A 264 8.45 23.80 -29.43
C THR A 264 9.31 23.99 -28.17
N ASP A 265 10.62 24.14 -28.36
CA ASP A 265 11.63 24.28 -27.29
C ASP A 265 11.26 25.34 -26.22
N HIS A 266 10.60 26.43 -26.61
CA HIS A 266 10.20 27.49 -25.68
C HIS A 266 9.21 27.04 -24.60
N GLN A 267 8.23 26.19 -24.93
CA GLN A 267 7.24 25.73 -23.96
C GLN A 267 7.87 24.78 -22.95
N LEU A 268 8.71 23.85 -23.44
CA LEU A 268 9.46 22.93 -22.61
C LEU A 268 10.35 23.67 -21.60
N MET A 269 11.09 24.69 -22.07
CA MET A 269 11.94 25.49 -21.19
C MET A 269 11.18 26.24 -20.10
N GLN A 270 9.98 26.76 -20.41
CA GLN A 270 9.12 27.41 -19.40
C GLN A 270 8.63 26.41 -18.35
N GLU A 271 8.24 25.21 -18.77
CA GLU A 271 7.76 24.18 -17.86
C GLU A 271 8.89 23.68 -16.94
N ILE A 272 10.11 23.50 -17.47
CA ILE A 272 11.32 23.17 -16.69
C ILE A 272 11.53 24.23 -15.60
N ILE A 273 11.55 25.51 -15.98
CA ILE A 273 11.75 26.63 -15.04
C ILE A 273 10.66 26.65 -13.97
N HIS A 274 9.39 26.42 -14.36
CA HIS A 274 8.28 26.35 -13.42
C HIS A 274 8.48 25.23 -12.38
N LYS A 275 8.91 24.03 -12.81
CA LYS A 275 9.20 22.92 -11.89
C LYS A 275 10.42 23.19 -11.00
N LEU A 276 11.47 23.81 -11.54
CA LEU A 276 12.68 24.17 -10.79
C LEU A 276 12.45 25.32 -9.79
N GLY A 277 11.46 26.19 -10.02
CA GLY A 277 11.25 27.39 -9.19
C GLY A 277 12.47 28.32 -9.18
N GLN A 278 12.51 29.32 -8.30
CA GLN A 278 13.57 30.33 -8.34
C GLN A 278 14.98 29.76 -8.03
N PRO A 279 16.04 30.30 -8.67
CA PRO A 279 17.44 29.99 -8.34
C PRO A 279 17.78 30.31 -6.87
N VAL A 280 18.63 29.49 -6.26
CA VAL A 280 19.05 29.60 -4.85
C VAL A 280 19.66 30.98 -4.56
N ASP A 281 20.46 31.54 -5.48
CA ASP A 281 21.11 32.83 -5.24
C ASP A 281 20.17 34.03 -5.36
N LEU A 282 19.05 33.89 -6.08
CA LEU A 282 18.02 34.94 -6.19
C LEU A 282 17.00 34.89 -5.05
N GLN A 283 16.99 33.83 -4.23
CA GLN A 283 16.15 33.73 -3.03
C GLN A 283 16.73 34.49 -1.83
N LYS A 284 17.95 35.05 -1.95
CA LYS A 284 18.67 35.79 -0.90
C LYS A 284 18.31 37.28 -0.83
N TYR A 285 17.46 37.77 -1.73
CA TYR A 285 16.99 39.15 -1.84
C TYR A 285 15.46 39.19 -1.87
#